data_AF-A0A845YMB3-F1
#
_entry.id   AF-A0A845YMB3-F1
#
_cell.length_a   1.000
_cell.length_b   1.000
_cell.length_c   1.000
_cell.angle_alpha   90.00
_cell.angle_beta   90.00
_cell.angle_gamma   90.00
#
_symmetry.space_group_name_H-M   'P 1'
#
loop_
_entity.id
_entity.type
_entity.pdbx_description
1 polymer ?
#
loop_
_entity_poly.entity_id
_entity_poly.type
_entity_poly.pdbx_seq_one_letter_code
_entity_poly.pdbx_strand_id
1 'polypeptide(L)'
;MRYSLVNRFRGVLLGSFVGEVLGNGGYQGLVLDSFSLKNTKPVDTQPNQSFSAWHQIATCATKSLISCGRLDWQDWLEQINSQQPSLLELKNTASCSSAALATVPIALFFHEDEVKLRQQLLQGAAIWQDNTDSQDEGVLAIALAIALALREKLNPNTLISQTLAYLGTTQTPIAKQLAEVQTLLEQGAGLNTTLQQLRRIQSEVYSDLPQERSPQSKLNNCPYISIALAFYCFLSTPEDFRLCVNRAVRTCHQPQITAALTGALSGAYNSIIDIPVSWRLA
;
A
#
# COMPACT_ATOMS: atom_id res chain seq x y z
N MET A 1 7.89 -23.94 -5.85
CA MET A 1 6.91 -22.84 -5.84
C MET A 1 5.68 -23.26 -5.08
N ARG A 2 5.39 -22.59 -3.94
CA ARG A 2 4.18 -22.90 -3.14
C ARG A 2 2.90 -22.52 -3.92
N TYR A 3 2.97 -21.48 -4.75
CA TYR A 3 1.86 -20.98 -5.55
C TYR A 3 2.34 -20.51 -6.93
N SER A 4 1.46 -20.55 -7.95
CA SER A 4 1.80 -20.03 -9.28
C SER A 4 1.96 -18.50 -9.26
N LEU A 5 2.79 -17.97 -10.17
CA LEU A 5 2.98 -16.52 -10.32
C LEU A 5 1.64 -15.80 -10.55
N VAL A 6 0.77 -16.37 -11.39
CA VAL A 6 -0.59 -15.84 -11.65
C VAL A 6 -1.42 -15.74 -10.37
N ASN A 7 -1.34 -16.73 -9.48
CA ASN A 7 -2.06 -16.68 -8.21
C ASN A 7 -1.53 -15.59 -7.29
N ARG A 8 -0.22 -15.30 -7.32
CA ARG A 8 0.38 -14.20 -6.55
C ARG A 8 0.00 -12.84 -7.12
N PHE A 9 0.03 -12.66 -8.45
CA PHE A 9 -0.45 -11.44 -9.11
C PHE A 9 -1.92 -11.14 -8.75
N ARG A 10 -2.78 -12.15 -8.85
CA ARG A 10 -4.17 -12.06 -8.42
C ARG A 10 -4.28 -11.75 -6.93
N GLY A 11 -3.42 -12.34 -6.11
CA GLY A 11 -3.31 -12.07 -4.68
C GLY A 11 -2.99 -10.61 -4.39
N VAL A 12 -2.02 -10.00 -5.09
CA VAL A 12 -1.67 -8.57 -4.91
C VAL A 12 -2.86 -7.68 -5.22
N LEU A 13 -3.46 -7.84 -6.41
CA LEU A 13 -4.53 -6.97 -6.88
C LEU A 13 -5.79 -7.13 -6.03
N LEU A 14 -6.25 -8.37 -5.82
CA LEU A 14 -7.44 -8.65 -5.03
C LEU A 14 -7.21 -8.36 -3.54
N GLY A 15 -6.02 -8.66 -3.02
CA GLY A 15 -5.69 -8.38 -1.63
C GLY A 15 -5.70 -6.88 -1.36
N SER A 16 -5.14 -6.08 -2.27
CA SER A 16 -5.20 -4.62 -2.20
C SER A 16 -6.62 -4.08 -2.25
N PHE A 17 -7.42 -4.58 -3.19
CA PHE A 17 -8.84 -4.25 -3.33
C PHE A 17 -9.63 -4.55 -2.07
N VAL A 18 -9.52 -5.77 -1.53
CA VAL A 18 -10.24 -6.20 -0.34
C VAL A 18 -9.84 -5.36 0.86
N GLY A 19 -8.54 -5.09 1.01
CA GLY A 19 -8.02 -4.22 2.07
C GLY A 19 -8.64 -2.82 2.02
N GLU A 20 -8.72 -2.22 0.85
CA GLU A 20 -9.30 -0.88 0.67
C GLU A 20 -10.80 -0.84 1.00
N VAL A 21 -11.57 -1.79 0.50
CA VAL A 21 -13.01 -1.89 0.76
C VAL A 21 -13.28 -2.05 2.26
N LEU A 22 -12.53 -2.94 2.92
CA LEU A 22 -12.62 -3.13 4.37
C LEU A 22 -12.20 -1.88 5.15
N GLY A 23 -11.17 -1.17 4.68
CA GLY A 23 -10.72 0.10 5.23
C GLY A 23 -11.74 1.23 5.09
N ASN A 24 -12.60 1.18 4.07
CA ASN A 24 -13.61 2.21 3.79
C ASN A 24 -14.89 2.04 4.62
N GLY A 25 -15.28 0.81 4.92
CA GLY A 25 -16.55 0.49 5.60
C GLY A 25 -16.72 1.04 7.02
N GLY A 26 -15.71 1.72 7.57
CA GLY A 26 -15.69 2.19 8.95
C GLY A 26 -15.65 1.02 9.92
N TYR A 27 -14.88 1.14 11.00
CA TYR A 27 -14.92 0.16 12.10
C TYR A 27 -16.21 0.31 12.93
N GLN A 28 -17.40 0.25 12.30
CA GLN A 28 -18.66 0.13 13.01
C GLN A 28 -18.95 -1.34 13.30
N GLY A 29 -18.21 -1.92 14.25
CA GLY A 29 -18.62 -3.10 15.01
C GLY A 29 -18.87 -4.42 14.26
N LEU A 30 -18.62 -4.50 12.95
CA LEU A 30 -18.75 -5.75 12.21
C LEU A 30 -17.65 -6.72 12.66
N VAL A 31 -18.09 -7.80 13.29
CA VAL A 31 -17.29 -9.01 13.44
C VAL A 31 -16.94 -9.48 12.02
N LEU A 32 -15.69 -9.24 11.59
CA LEU A 32 -15.21 -9.48 10.22
C LEU A 32 -15.32 -10.96 9.77
N ASP A 33 -15.62 -11.87 10.70
CA ASP A 33 -15.97 -13.27 10.41
C ASP A 33 -17.25 -13.40 9.54
N SER A 34 -18.13 -12.40 9.56
CA SER A 34 -19.34 -12.36 8.72
C SER A 34 -19.24 -11.42 7.51
N PHE A 35 -18.06 -10.87 7.22
CA PHE A 35 -17.90 -9.99 6.07
C PHE A 35 -18.06 -10.80 4.77
N SER A 36 -19.11 -10.45 4.03
CA SER A 36 -19.34 -10.86 2.65
C SER A 36 -19.66 -9.60 1.87
N LEU A 37 -19.04 -9.42 0.70
CA LEU A 37 -19.35 -8.31 -0.21
C LEU A 37 -20.84 -8.24 -0.58
N LYS A 38 -21.61 -9.32 -0.38
CA LYS A 38 -23.06 -9.39 -0.61
C LYS A 38 -23.92 -8.91 0.56
N ASN A 39 -23.39 -8.85 1.79
CA ASN A 39 -24.17 -8.60 3.02
C ASN A 39 -24.05 -7.17 3.58
N THR A 40 -23.41 -6.24 2.86
CA THR A 40 -23.51 -4.82 3.19
C THR A 40 -24.95 -4.36 2.91
N LYS A 41 -25.83 -4.50 3.91
CA LYS A 41 -27.15 -3.87 3.89
C LYS A 41 -26.96 -2.35 3.71
N PRO A 42 -27.78 -1.69 2.88
CA PRO A 42 -27.70 -0.25 2.70
C PRO A 42 -28.18 0.41 3.98
N VAL A 43 -27.25 0.92 4.79
CA VAL A 43 -27.57 1.95 5.79
C VAL A 43 -27.60 3.25 5.00
N ASP A 44 -28.79 3.67 4.54
CA ASP A 44 -29.24 4.98 4.00
C ASP A 44 -28.20 6.02 3.50
N THR A 45 -27.09 5.55 2.95
CA THR A 45 -26.01 6.34 2.36
C THR A 45 -25.75 5.69 1.01
N GLN A 46 -25.77 6.51 -0.04
CA GLN A 46 -25.84 6.10 -1.44
C GLN A 46 -24.97 4.88 -1.80
N PRO A 47 -25.47 3.97 -2.66
CA PRO A 47 -24.77 2.76 -3.07
C PRO A 47 -23.73 3.11 -4.14
N ASN A 48 -22.65 3.77 -3.75
CA ASN A 48 -21.43 3.81 -4.54
C ASN A 48 -20.28 3.49 -3.58
N GLN A 49 -19.90 2.21 -3.53
CA GLN A 49 -18.55 1.82 -3.08
C GLN A 49 -17.54 2.38 -4.10
N SER A 50 -17.38 3.71 -4.11
CA SER A 50 -16.41 4.37 -4.98
C SER A 50 -15.03 4.02 -4.47
N PHE A 51 -14.25 3.32 -5.29
CA PHE A 51 -12.83 3.12 -5.04
C PHE A 51 -12.14 4.45 -4.78
N SER A 52 -11.06 4.42 -3.99
CA SER A 52 -10.18 5.56 -3.88
C SER A 52 -9.65 5.93 -5.26
N ALA A 53 -9.40 7.22 -5.45
CA ALA A 53 -8.82 7.73 -6.68
C ALA A 53 -7.51 7.02 -7.06
N TRP A 54 -6.70 6.64 -6.06
CA TRP A 54 -5.42 5.97 -6.27
C TRP A 54 -5.56 4.55 -6.81
N HIS A 55 -6.59 3.81 -6.39
CA HIS A 55 -6.90 2.50 -6.97
C HIS A 55 -7.39 2.61 -8.42
N GLN A 56 -8.18 3.64 -8.72
CA GLN A 56 -8.64 3.91 -10.08
C GLN A 56 -7.48 4.30 -11.00
N ILE A 57 -6.55 5.11 -10.50
CA ILE A 57 -5.29 5.44 -11.17
C ILE A 57 -4.47 4.17 -11.46
N ALA A 58 -4.30 3.27 -10.47
CA ALA A 58 -3.65 1.97 -10.66
C ALA A 58 -4.40 1.08 -11.68
N THR A 59 -5.73 1.12 -11.68
CA THR A 59 -6.54 0.38 -12.65
C THR A 59 -6.30 0.88 -14.07
N CYS A 60 -6.21 2.20 -14.27
CA CYS A 60 -5.86 2.79 -15.55
C CYS A 60 -4.44 2.40 -16.00
N ALA A 61 -3.48 2.38 -15.06
CA ALA A 61 -2.11 1.93 -15.34
C ALA A 61 -2.09 0.46 -15.80
N THR A 62 -2.88 -0.38 -15.13
CA THR A 62 -3.02 -1.80 -15.47
C THR A 62 -3.62 -1.97 -16.87
N LYS A 63 -4.68 -1.23 -17.19
CA LYS A 63 -5.30 -1.24 -18.53
C LYS A 63 -4.28 -0.85 -19.60
N SER A 64 -3.51 0.22 -19.36
CA SER A 64 -2.46 0.70 -20.27
C SER A 64 -1.34 -0.32 -20.49
N LEU A 65 -0.85 -0.94 -19.42
CA LEU A 65 0.16 -2.00 -19.51
C LEU A 65 -0.33 -3.20 -20.35
N ILE A 66 -1.62 -3.55 -20.22
CA ILE A 66 -2.23 -4.64 -20.98
C ILE A 66 -2.42 -4.25 -22.45
N SER A 67 -2.94 -3.05 -22.75
CA SER A 67 -3.18 -2.60 -24.13
C SER A 67 -1.88 -2.38 -24.90
N CYS A 68 -0.87 -1.79 -24.26
CA CYS A 68 0.39 -1.44 -24.91
C CYS A 68 1.42 -2.58 -24.87
N GLY A 69 1.29 -3.55 -23.94
CA GLY A 69 2.29 -4.59 -23.70
C GLY A 69 3.63 -4.06 -23.13
N ARG A 70 3.65 -2.79 -22.72
CA ARG A 70 4.78 -2.05 -22.16
C ARG A 70 4.25 -0.89 -21.33
N LEU A 71 5.11 -0.29 -20.50
CA LEU A 71 4.76 0.95 -19.82
C LEU A 71 4.79 2.12 -20.81
N ASP A 72 3.64 2.76 -20.99
CA ASP A 72 3.46 3.92 -21.86
C ASP A 72 2.77 5.04 -21.08
N TRP A 73 3.52 6.10 -20.76
CA TRP A 73 3.04 7.18 -19.90
C TRP A 73 1.90 7.97 -20.54
N GLN A 74 1.93 8.10 -21.86
CA GLN A 74 0.91 8.83 -22.59
C GLN A 74 -0.40 8.04 -22.59
N ASP A 75 -0.35 6.75 -22.95
CA ASP A 75 -1.54 5.90 -22.92
C ASP A 75 -2.10 5.80 -21.49
N TRP A 76 -1.27 5.69 -20.45
CA TRP A 76 -1.76 5.70 -19.07
C TRP A 76 -2.57 6.97 -18.74
N LEU A 77 -2.06 8.15 -19.09
CA LEU A 77 -2.77 9.41 -18.86
C LEU A 77 -4.04 9.52 -19.74
N GLU A 78 -4.03 9.00 -20.95
CA GLU A 78 -5.20 8.94 -21.83
C GLU A 78 -6.28 7.99 -21.29
N GLN A 79 -5.91 6.83 -20.72
CA GLN A 79 -6.83 5.93 -20.01
C GLN A 79 -7.50 6.65 -18.84
N ILE A 80 -6.76 7.45 -18.07
CA ILE A 80 -7.33 8.24 -16.98
C ILE A 80 -8.29 9.30 -17.52
N ASN A 81 -7.87 10.06 -18.54
CA ASN A 81 -8.68 11.11 -19.15
C ASN A 81 -9.99 10.57 -19.75
N SER A 82 -9.96 9.37 -20.34
CA SER A 82 -11.16 8.76 -20.93
C SER A 82 -12.14 8.19 -19.91
N GLN A 83 -11.65 7.64 -18.79
CA GLN A 83 -12.48 6.99 -17.78
C GLN A 83 -12.99 7.97 -16.72
N GLN A 84 -12.09 8.79 -16.17
CA GLN A 84 -12.42 9.75 -15.13
C GLN A 84 -11.42 10.93 -15.12
N PRO A 85 -11.68 11.99 -15.91
CA PRO A 85 -10.79 13.15 -16.06
C PRO A 85 -10.40 13.82 -14.73
N SER A 86 -11.30 13.82 -13.74
CA SER A 86 -11.07 14.45 -12.43
C SER A 86 -9.87 13.87 -11.67
N LEU A 87 -9.46 12.63 -11.99
CA LEU A 87 -8.28 12.02 -11.37
C LEU A 87 -6.98 12.71 -11.79
N LEU A 88 -6.95 13.42 -12.92
CA LEU A 88 -5.78 14.18 -13.35
C LEU A 88 -5.51 15.41 -12.47
N GLU A 89 -6.52 15.88 -11.74
CA GLU A 89 -6.39 16.97 -10.76
C GLU A 89 -5.53 16.55 -9.54
N LEU A 90 -5.29 15.25 -9.36
CA LEU A 90 -4.48 14.69 -8.26
C LEU A 90 -2.99 14.58 -8.58
N LYS A 91 -2.55 15.08 -9.74
CA LYS A 91 -1.12 15.17 -10.06
C LYS A 91 -0.41 16.02 -9.02
N ASN A 92 0.76 15.56 -8.57
CA ASN A 92 1.56 16.17 -7.51
C ASN A 92 0.86 16.28 -6.14
N THR A 93 -0.28 15.58 -5.91
CA THR A 93 -0.99 15.63 -4.63
C THR A 93 -0.87 14.33 -3.82
N ALA A 94 -0.23 13.29 -4.36
CA ALA A 94 -0.16 12.00 -3.71
C ALA A 94 0.73 12.05 -2.46
N SER A 95 0.27 11.41 -1.38
CA SER A 95 1.21 10.96 -0.35
C SER A 95 2.07 9.82 -0.90
N CYS A 96 3.21 9.56 -0.26
CA CYS A 96 4.05 8.41 -0.62
C CYS A 96 3.27 7.08 -0.59
N SER A 97 2.41 6.89 0.41
CA SER A 97 1.57 5.69 0.54
C SER A 97 0.53 5.57 -0.59
N SER A 98 -0.05 6.70 -1.02
CA SER A 98 -0.95 6.76 -2.18
C SER A 98 -0.23 6.47 -3.49
N ALA A 99 0.97 7.03 -3.68
CA ALA A 99 1.79 6.78 -4.86
C ALA A 99 2.25 5.32 -4.92
N ALA A 100 2.55 4.70 -3.78
CA ALA A 100 2.87 3.28 -3.70
C ALA A 100 1.71 2.42 -4.19
N LEU A 101 0.47 2.77 -3.83
CA LEU A 101 -0.73 2.09 -4.31
C LEU A 101 -0.95 2.31 -5.82
N ALA A 102 -0.84 3.55 -6.30
CA ALA A 102 -1.00 3.92 -7.70
C ALA A 102 -0.01 3.19 -8.64
N THR A 103 1.18 2.86 -8.12
CA THR A 103 2.28 2.26 -8.88
C THR A 103 2.44 0.74 -8.68
N VAL A 104 1.54 0.08 -7.92
CA VAL A 104 1.50 -1.39 -7.82
C VAL A 104 1.57 -2.10 -9.19
N PRO A 105 0.87 -1.64 -10.25
CA PRO A 105 0.96 -2.28 -11.57
C PRO A 105 2.36 -2.26 -12.17
N ILE A 106 3.13 -1.20 -11.94
CA ILE A 106 4.54 -1.10 -12.36
C ILE A 106 5.37 -2.13 -11.58
N ALA A 107 5.11 -2.28 -10.28
CA ALA A 107 5.78 -3.27 -9.44
C ALA A 107 5.52 -4.71 -9.91
N LEU A 108 4.28 -5.02 -10.29
CA LEU A 108 3.91 -6.30 -10.89
C LEU A 108 4.62 -6.52 -12.23
N PHE A 109 4.62 -5.52 -13.12
CA PHE A 109 5.14 -5.67 -14.47
C PHE A 109 6.67 -5.83 -14.51
N PHE A 110 7.42 -5.08 -13.69
CA PHE A 110 8.88 -5.10 -13.68
C PHE A 110 9.51 -5.94 -12.55
N HIS A 111 8.74 -6.80 -11.87
CA HIS A 111 9.21 -7.52 -10.67
C HIS A 111 10.48 -8.38 -10.86
N GLU A 112 10.81 -8.80 -12.08
CA GLU A 112 11.99 -9.62 -12.38
C GLU A 112 13.27 -8.79 -12.57
N ASP A 113 13.16 -7.54 -13.01
CA ASP A 113 14.28 -6.65 -13.34
C ASP A 113 14.34 -5.50 -12.34
N GLU A 114 15.14 -5.68 -11.29
CA GLU A 114 15.22 -4.73 -10.16
C GLU A 114 15.69 -3.33 -10.59
N VAL A 115 16.58 -3.25 -11.58
CA VAL A 115 17.09 -1.97 -12.08
C VAL A 115 15.99 -1.23 -12.83
N LYS A 116 15.29 -1.91 -13.76
CA LYS A 116 14.15 -1.30 -14.45
C LYS A 116 13.01 -0.99 -13.50
N LEU A 117 12.69 -1.88 -12.56
CA LEU A 117 11.67 -1.67 -11.54
C LEU A 117 11.92 -0.36 -10.81
N ARG A 118 13.12 -0.16 -10.28
CA ARG A 118 13.50 1.08 -9.59
C ARG A 118 13.30 2.30 -10.49
N GLN A 119 13.85 2.26 -11.70
CA GLN A 119 13.77 3.38 -12.64
C GLN A 119 12.32 3.75 -12.99
N GLN A 120 11.50 2.76 -13.35
CA GLN A 120 10.13 3.00 -13.79
C GLN A 120 9.21 3.39 -12.64
N LEU A 121 9.44 2.88 -11.43
CA LEU A 121 8.69 3.30 -10.25
C LEU A 121 8.93 4.77 -9.91
N LEU A 122 10.19 5.22 -9.90
CA LEU A 122 10.50 6.63 -9.61
C LEU A 122 9.86 7.56 -10.64
N GLN A 123 9.90 7.20 -11.91
CA GLN A 123 9.23 7.97 -12.98
C GLN A 123 7.70 7.98 -12.81
N GLY A 124 7.09 6.84 -12.49
CA GLY A 124 5.65 6.75 -12.29
C GLY A 124 5.16 7.46 -11.03
N ALA A 125 5.95 7.39 -9.96
CA ALA A 125 5.69 8.06 -8.70
C ALA A 125 5.78 9.59 -8.84
N ALA A 126 6.76 10.08 -9.61
CA ALA A 126 6.95 11.50 -9.91
C ALA A 126 5.81 12.17 -10.71
N ILE A 127 4.92 11.38 -11.32
CA ILE A 127 3.68 11.91 -11.94
C ILE A 127 2.69 12.36 -10.86
N TRP A 128 2.70 11.69 -9.71
CA TRP A 128 1.68 11.81 -8.68
C TRP A 128 2.16 12.52 -7.42
N GLN A 129 3.45 12.47 -7.11
CA GLN A 129 4.07 13.15 -5.96
C GLN A 129 4.76 14.44 -6.40
N ASP A 130 4.72 15.45 -5.54
CA ASP A 130 5.53 16.65 -5.73
C ASP A 130 7.03 16.32 -5.53
N ASN A 131 7.88 16.75 -6.47
CA ASN A 131 9.29 16.34 -6.59
C ASN A 131 10.23 17.11 -5.63
N THR A 132 9.68 17.73 -4.59
CA THR A 132 10.38 18.72 -3.76
C THR A 132 11.30 18.09 -2.72
N ASP A 133 11.08 16.84 -2.32
CA ASP A 133 11.96 16.12 -1.41
C ASP A 133 12.00 14.63 -1.75
N SER A 134 13.10 13.97 -1.40
CA SER A 134 13.48 12.56 -1.66
C SER A 134 12.48 11.49 -1.14
N GLN A 135 11.20 11.57 -1.53
CA GLN A 135 10.06 10.90 -0.88
C GLN A 135 9.66 9.55 -1.49
N ASP A 136 10.36 9.08 -2.53
CA ASP A 136 9.97 7.85 -3.23
C ASP A 136 10.42 6.56 -2.56
N GLU A 137 11.19 6.65 -1.48
CA GLU A 137 11.72 5.48 -0.77
C GLU A 137 10.62 4.55 -0.23
N GLY A 138 9.48 5.10 0.19
CA GLY A 138 8.34 4.29 0.61
C GLY A 138 7.69 3.52 -0.54
N VAL A 139 7.61 4.13 -1.74
CA VAL A 139 7.15 3.47 -2.96
C VAL A 139 8.08 2.30 -3.32
N LEU A 140 9.38 2.57 -3.26
CA LEU A 140 10.42 1.56 -3.49
C LEU A 140 10.35 0.41 -2.48
N ALA A 141 10.10 0.70 -1.20
CA ALA A 141 9.98 -0.33 -0.16
C ALA A 141 8.83 -1.30 -0.42
N ILE A 142 7.63 -0.79 -0.73
CA ILE A 142 6.47 -1.61 -1.06
C ILE A 142 6.72 -2.45 -2.32
N ALA A 143 7.23 -1.81 -3.38
CA ALA A 143 7.45 -2.51 -4.63
C ALA A 143 8.54 -3.57 -4.55
N LEU A 144 9.61 -3.33 -3.78
CA LEU A 144 10.64 -4.34 -3.51
C LEU A 144 10.02 -5.55 -2.79
N ALA A 145 9.22 -5.32 -1.75
CA ALA A 145 8.57 -6.40 -1.02
C ALA A 145 7.65 -7.23 -1.92
N ILE A 146 6.84 -6.58 -2.77
CA ILE A 146 6.03 -7.27 -3.79
C ILE A 146 6.93 -8.08 -4.73
N ALA A 147 7.99 -7.48 -5.28
CA ALA A 147 8.88 -8.14 -6.23
C ALA A 147 9.63 -9.33 -5.60
N LEU A 148 10.04 -9.23 -4.34
CA LEU A 148 10.63 -10.35 -3.59
C LEU A 148 9.60 -11.47 -3.38
N ALA A 149 8.35 -11.14 -3.06
CA ALA A 149 7.29 -12.12 -2.86
C ALA A 149 6.94 -12.86 -4.17
N LEU A 150 6.84 -12.14 -5.28
CA LEU A 150 6.58 -12.70 -6.62
C LEU A 150 7.71 -13.63 -7.09
N ARG A 151 8.97 -13.28 -6.78
CA ARG A 151 10.15 -14.09 -7.08
C ARG A 151 10.40 -15.23 -6.07
N GLU A 152 9.52 -15.42 -5.08
CA GLU A 152 9.69 -16.37 -3.98
C GLU A 152 10.99 -16.19 -3.17
N LYS A 153 11.52 -14.96 -3.13
CA LYS A 153 12.72 -14.58 -2.37
C LYS A 153 12.41 -13.86 -1.07
N LEU A 154 11.15 -13.54 -0.81
CA LEU A 154 10.74 -12.86 0.42
C LEU A 154 10.91 -13.78 1.62
N ASN A 155 11.68 -13.30 2.60
CA ASN A 155 11.76 -13.87 3.94
C ASN A 155 11.25 -12.81 4.94
N PRO A 156 10.15 -13.08 5.68
CA PRO A 156 9.58 -12.12 6.63
C PRO A 156 10.59 -11.61 7.66
N ASN A 157 11.47 -12.48 8.16
CA ASN A 157 12.43 -12.13 9.21
C ASN A 157 13.53 -11.17 8.74
N THR A 158 13.80 -11.13 7.43
CA THR A 158 14.86 -10.29 6.87
C THR A 158 14.34 -9.20 5.94
N LEU A 159 13.02 -9.11 5.73
CA LEU A 159 12.43 -8.22 4.74
C LEU A 159 12.77 -6.76 5.02
N ILE A 160 12.66 -6.32 6.28
CA ILE A 160 12.98 -4.93 6.64
C ILE A 160 14.47 -4.66 6.43
N SER A 161 15.36 -5.52 6.92
CA SER A 161 16.80 -5.32 6.75
C SER A 161 17.22 -5.31 5.27
N GLN A 162 16.63 -6.18 4.44
CA GLN A 162 16.83 -6.16 2.98
C GLN A 162 16.30 -4.87 2.34
N THR A 163 15.14 -4.40 2.78
CA THR A 163 14.54 -3.14 2.30
C THR A 163 15.42 -1.95 2.63
N LEU A 164 15.91 -1.85 3.87
CA LEU A 164 16.82 -0.79 4.29
C LEU A 164 18.14 -0.82 3.50
N ALA A 165 18.69 -2.02 3.25
CA ALA A 165 19.88 -2.17 2.42
C ALA A 165 19.64 -1.72 0.97
N TYR A 166 18.48 -2.03 0.40
CA TYR A 166 18.09 -1.62 -0.96
C TYR A 166 17.86 -0.11 -1.10
N LEU A 167 17.34 0.55 -0.06
CA LEU A 167 17.20 2.00 -0.04
C LEU A 167 18.56 2.70 0.04
N GLY A 168 19.56 2.05 0.64
CA GLY A 168 20.95 2.54 0.68
C GLY A 168 21.19 3.68 1.68
N THR A 169 20.18 4.06 2.47
CA THR A 169 20.26 5.10 3.50
C THR A 169 19.44 4.71 4.72
N THR A 170 19.98 4.97 5.91
CA THR A 170 19.32 4.70 7.20
C THR A 170 18.78 5.96 7.87
N GLN A 171 19.07 7.13 7.32
CA GLN A 171 18.75 8.41 7.97
C GLN A 171 17.38 8.98 7.59
N THR A 172 16.74 8.42 6.56
CA THR A 172 15.46 8.94 6.08
C THR A 172 14.31 8.62 7.03
N PRO A 173 13.23 9.41 7.02
CA PRO A 173 12.10 9.19 7.92
C PRO A 173 11.50 7.79 7.78
N ILE A 174 11.36 7.28 6.56
CA ILE A 174 10.87 5.92 6.30
C ILE A 174 11.85 4.86 6.78
N ALA A 175 13.16 5.03 6.56
CA ALA A 175 14.16 4.07 7.05
C ALA A 175 14.13 3.96 8.58
N LYS A 176 14.01 5.09 9.28
CA LYS A 176 13.84 5.12 10.74
C LYS A 176 12.55 4.41 11.18
N GLN A 177 11.43 4.67 10.50
CA GLN A 177 10.15 4.00 10.82
C GLN A 177 10.22 2.50 10.57
N LEU A 178 10.84 2.04 9.47
CA LEU A 178 10.99 0.62 9.18
C LEU A 178 11.93 -0.06 10.20
N ALA A 179 13.03 0.58 10.59
CA ALA A 179 13.91 0.07 11.64
C ALA A 179 13.19 -0.04 12.99
N GLU A 180 12.34 0.93 13.33
CA GLU A 180 11.48 0.84 14.51
C GLU A 180 10.49 -0.33 14.40
N VAL A 181 9.84 -0.50 13.25
CA VAL A 181 8.94 -1.64 13.02
C VAL A 181 9.67 -2.97 13.24
N GLN A 182 10.91 -3.10 12.75
CA GLN A 182 11.73 -4.28 13.00
C GLN A 182 11.95 -4.52 14.51
N THR A 183 12.32 -3.47 15.24
CA THR A 183 12.52 -3.53 16.69
C THR A 183 11.24 -3.96 17.42
N LEU A 184 10.10 -3.40 17.03
CA LEU A 184 8.79 -3.71 17.61
C LEU A 184 8.33 -5.14 17.31
N LEU A 185 8.65 -5.66 16.11
CA LEU A 185 8.38 -7.05 15.75
C LEU A 185 9.21 -8.01 16.59
N GLU A 186 10.50 -7.73 16.78
CA GLU A 186 11.41 -8.53 17.61
C GLU A 186 10.99 -8.55 19.08
N GLN A 187 10.43 -7.44 19.58
CA GLN A 187 9.87 -7.34 20.93
C GLN A 187 8.49 -8.00 21.09
N GLY A 188 7.86 -8.45 20.00
CA GLY A 188 6.48 -8.94 20.03
C GLY A 188 5.46 -7.87 20.43
N ALA A 189 5.74 -6.60 20.13
CA ALA A 189 4.88 -5.48 20.49
C ALA A 189 3.49 -5.62 19.84
N GLY A 190 2.43 -5.22 20.56
CA GLY A 190 1.06 -5.19 20.06
C GLY A 190 0.76 -3.97 19.18
N LEU A 191 -0.33 -4.03 18.40
CA LEU A 191 -0.71 -3.01 17.41
C LEU A 191 -0.81 -1.59 18.00
N ASN A 192 -1.42 -1.46 19.19
CA ASN A 192 -1.57 -0.16 19.86
C ASN A 192 -0.22 0.43 20.25
N THR A 193 0.69 -0.38 20.80
CA THR A 193 2.05 0.05 21.16
C THR A 193 2.81 0.51 19.93
N THR A 194 2.76 -0.27 18.84
CA THR A 194 3.41 0.08 17.58
C THR A 194 2.90 1.40 17.02
N LEU A 195 1.59 1.60 17.01
CA LEU A 195 0.98 2.84 16.53
C LEU A 195 1.39 4.06 17.36
N GLN A 196 1.47 3.92 18.69
CA GLN A 196 1.93 4.99 19.56
C GLN A 196 3.40 5.34 19.30
N GLN A 197 4.28 4.34 19.16
CA GLN A 197 5.70 4.57 18.89
C GLN A 197 5.95 5.19 17.51
N LEU A 198 5.29 4.70 16.46
CA LEU A 198 5.44 5.27 15.12
C LEU A 198 4.96 6.73 15.05
N ARG A 199 3.86 7.07 15.77
CA ARG A 199 3.41 8.46 15.89
C ARG A 199 4.40 9.34 16.66
N ARG A 200 5.04 8.77 17.69
CA ARG A 200 6.06 9.48 18.47
C ARG A 200 7.29 9.79 17.63
N ILE A 201 7.88 8.80 16.96
CA ILE A 201 9.03 9.01 16.07
C ILE A 201 8.71 10.04 15.01
N GLN A 202 7.49 9.98 14.45
CA GLN A 202 7.05 11.00 13.53
C GLN A 202 7.04 12.41 14.17
N SER A 203 6.47 12.57 15.36
CA SER A 203 6.45 13.89 16.01
C SER A 203 7.85 14.46 16.24
N GLU A 204 8.84 13.61 16.48
CA GLU A 204 10.26 13.98 16.67
C GLU A 204 10.96 14.32 15.34
N VAL A 205 10.59 13.66 14.23
CA VAL A 205 11.18 13.92 12.90
C VAL A 205 10.60 15.18 12.24
N TYR A 206 9.35 15.53 12.55
CA TYR A 206 8.64 16.64 11.90
C TYR A 206 8.49 17.89 12.80
N SER A 207 9.09 17.91 14.00
CA SER A 207 9.09 19.09 14.89
C SER A 207 9.92 20.27 14.35
N ASP A 208 10.84 20.01 13.40
CA ASP A 208 11.80 21.01 12.90
C ASP A 208 11.35 21.71 11.59
N LEU A 209 10.15 21.41 11.08
CA LEU A 209 9.62 22.04 9.84
C LEU A 209 8.70 23.24 10.13
N PRO A 210 8.76 24.33 9.34
CA PRO A 210 7.87 25.48 9.49
C PRO A 210 6.40 25.07 9.39
N GLN A 211 5.58 25.49 10.37
CA GLN A 211 4.14 25.23 10.38
C GLN A 211 3.45 25.87 9.17
N GLU A 212 3.07 25.06 8.18
CA GLU A 212 2.12 25.51 7.17
C GLU A 212 0.71 25.68 7.77
N ARG A 213 0.10 26.83 7.45
CA ARG A 213 -1.11 27.39 8.07
C ARG A 213 -2.41 26.83 7.48
N SER A 214 -2.51 25.53 7.23
CA SER A 214 -3.78 24.91 6.80
C SER A 214 -4.27 23.87 7.82
N PRO A 215 -5.48 24.02 8.40
CA PRO A 215 -6.04 23.07 9.38
C PRO A 215 -6.26 21.66 8.82
N GLN A 216 -6.37 21.52 7.49
CA GLN A 216 -6.65 20.25 6.80
C GLN A 216 -5.38 19.46 6.41
N SER A 217 -4.19 20.07 6.44
CA SER A 217 -2.90 19.37 6.18
C SER A 217 -2.35 18.65 7.42
N LYS A 218 -2.75 19.06 8.63
CA LYS A 218 -2.21 18.52 9.89
C LYS A 218 -2.52 17.04 10.15
N LEU A 219 -3.58 16.47 9.57
CA LEU A 219 -3.89 15.04 9.70
C LEU A 219 -3.32 14.19 8.53
N ASN A 220 -2.85 14.85 7.46
CA ASN A 220 -2.39 14.23 6.22
C ASN A 220 -0.86 14.22 6.06
N ASN A 221 -0.10 14.85 6.96
CA ASN A 221 1.36 15.00 6.85
C ASN A 221 2.17 13.80 7.39
N CYS A 222 1.66 12.57 7.27
CA CYS A 222 2.37 11.35 7.66
C CYS A 222 2.64 10.46 6.44
N PRO A 223 3.51 10.85 5.50
CA PRO A 223 3.63 10.15 4.22
C PRO A 223 3.96 8.65 4.35
N TYR A 224 4.64 8.27 5.44
CA TYR A 224 5.26 6.94 5.61
C TYR A 224 4.59 6.03 6.64
N ILE A 225 3.77 6.55 7.56
CA ILE A 225 3.26 5.73 8.67
C ILE A 225 2.32 4.63 8.18
N SER A 226 1.54 4.87 7.12
CA SER A 226 0.68 3.85 6.50
C SER A 226 1.50 2.71 5.89
N ILE A 227 2.66 3.01 5.31
CA ILE A 227 3.61 2.01 4.81
C ILE A 227 4.23 1.23 5.98
N ALA A 228 4.74 1.92 7.00
CA ALA A 228 5.33 1.26 8.18
C ALA A 228 4.32 0.34 8.89
N LEU A 229 3.07 0.81 9.05
CA LEU A 229 1.98 0.00 9.59
C LEU A 229 1.62 -1.17 8.69
N ALA A 230 1.66 -1.01 7.36
CA ALA A 230 1.43 -2.12 6.45
C ALA A 230 2.51 -3.20 6.57
N PHE A 231 3.79 -2.81 6.66
CA PHE A 231 4.89 -3.73 6.95
C PHE A 231 4.68 -4.44 8.29
N TYR A 232 4.36 -3.70 9.36
CA TYR A 232 4.11 -4.29 10.67
C TYR A 232 2.93 -5.28 10.67
N CYS A 233 1.79 -4.90 10.07
CA CYS A 233 0.60 -5.75 10.04
C CYS A 233 0.83 -7.02 9.22
N PHE A 234 1.58 -6.93 8.11
CA PHE A 234 2.00 -8.09 7.35
C PHE A 234 2.99 -8.97 8.14
N LEU A 235 4.11 -8.40 8.59
CA LEU A 235 5.22 -9.15 9.19
C LEU A 235 4.93 -9.70 10.59
N SER A 236 3.96 -9.13 11.31
CA SER A 236 3.54 -9.70 12.60
C SER A 236 2.73 -10.98 12.44
N THR A 237 2.11 -11.22 11.29
CA THR A 237 1.25 -12.41 11.02
C THR A 237 1.34 -12.87 9.56
N PRO A 238 2.54 -13.11 9.00
CA PRO A 238 2.76 -13.18 7.55
C PRO A 238 1.99 -14.29 6.84
N GLU A 239 1.67 -15.37 7.56
CA GLU A 239 0.98 -16.56 7.03
C GLU A 239 -0.56 -16.49 7.21
N ASP A 240 -1.12 -15.39 7.71
CA ASP A 240 -2.58 -15.22 7.90
C ASP A 240 -3.05 -13.91 7.26
N PHE A 241 -3.49 -13.98 6.00
CA PHE A 241 -3.99 -12.83 5.24
C PHE A 241 -5.10 -12.08 5.98
N ARG A 242 -6.06 -12.82 6.55
CA ARG A 242 -7.23 -12.24 7.20
C ARG A 242 -6.81 -11.44 8.42
N LEU A 243 -5.90 -11.98 9.22
CA LEU A 243 -5.38 -11.30 10.40
C LEU A 243 -4.54 -10.08 10.04
N CYS A 244 -3.69 -10.15 9.01
CA CYS A 244 -2.93 -9.01 8.49
C CYS A 244 -3.86 -7.83 8.16
N VAL A 245 -4.86 -8.07 7.30
CA VAL A 245 -5.77 -7.02 6.84
C VAL A 245 -6.63 -6.49 7.99
N ASN A 246 -7.15 -7.36 8.87
CA ASN A 246 -7.94 -6.94 10.01
C ASN A 246 -7.16 -6.00 10.96
N ARG A 247 -5.88 -6.31 11.20
CA ARG A 247 -4.97 -5.46 11.99
C ARG A 247 -4.75 -4.11 11.29
N ALA A 248 -4.54 -4.11 9.99
CA ALA A 248 -4.31 -2.89 9.21
C ALA A 248 -5.51 -1.93 9.24
N VAL A 249 -6.73 -2.44 9.07
CA VAL A 249 -7.94 -1.62 9.18
C VAL A 249 -8.06 -1.04 10.60
N ARG A 250 -7.62 -1.78 11.64
CA ARG A 250 -7.70 -1.43 13.07
C ARG A 250 -6.72 -0.33 13.49
N THR A 251 -5.80 0.04 12.61
CA THR A 251 -4.83 1.11 12.89
C THR A 251 -5.49 2.48 13.05
N CYS A 252 -6.69 2.67 12.48
CA CYS A 252 -7.38 3.96 12.45
C CYS A 252 -6.52 5.12 11.88
N HIS A 253 -5.45 4.80 11.14
CA HIS A 253 -4.63 5.76 10.42
C HIS A 253 -4.69 5.43 8.94
N GLN A 254 -5.38 6.28 8.17
CA GLN A 254 -5.68 6.05 6.74
C GLN A 254 -6.03 4.57 6.47
N PRO A 255 -7.05 4.01 7.16
CA PRO A 255 -7.28 2.57 7.20
C PRO A 255 -7.48 1.96 5.81
N GLN A 256 -8.05 2.71 4.86
CA GLN A 256 -8.15 2.34 3.44
C GLN A 256 -6.79 2.03 2.82
N ILE A 257 -5.85 3.00 2.84
CA ILE A 257 -4.54 2.86 2.21
C ILE A 257 -3.69 1.84 2.96
N THR A 258 -3.66 1.90 4.29
CA THR A 258 -2.89 0.97 5.13
C THR A 258 -3.33 -0.48 4.90
N ALA A 259 -4.65 -0.73 4.85
CA ALA A 259 -5.17 -2.06 4.58
C ALA A 259 -4.96 -2.49 3.11
N ALA A 260 -5.07 -1.58 2.15
CA ALA A 260 -4.78 -1.86 0.74
C ALA A 260 -3.31 -2.27 0.53
N LEU A 261 -2.36 -1.57 1.14
CA LEU A 261 -0.94 -1.94 1.07
C LEU A 261 -0.68 -3.26 1.81
N THR A 262 -1.26 -3.45 2.99
CA THR A 262 -1.12 -4.71 3.75
C THR A 262 -1.66 -5.90 2.96
N GLY A 263 -2.84 -5.75 2.35
CA GLY A 263 -3.46 -6.76 1.51
C GLY A 263 -2.66 -7.05 0.25
N ALA A 264 -2.04 -6.03 -0.36
CA ALA A 264 -1.13 -6.23 -1.49
C ALA A 264 0.09 -7.08 -1.10
N LEU A 265 0.74 -6.77 0.03
CA LEU A 265 1.90 -7.50 0.53
C LEU A 265 1.57 -8.94 0.91
N SER A 266 0.54 -9.14 1.73
CA SER A 266 0.09 -10.46 2.16
C SER A 266 -0.44 -11.27 0.98
N GLY A 267 -1.15 -10.65 0.05
CA GLY A 267 -1.61 -11.30 -1.18
C GLY A 267 -0.46 -11.69 -2.13
N ALA A 268 0.62 -10.92 -2.19
CA ALA A 268 1.83 -11.30 -2.93
C ALA A 268 2.50 -12.54 -2.31
N TYR A 269 2.54 -12.58 -0.98
CA TYR A 269 3.21 -13.63 -0.20
C TYR A 269 2.40 -14.94 -0.12
N ASN A 270 1.12 -14.85 0.21
CA ASN A 270 0.22 -16.00 0.42
C ASN A 270 -0.60 -16.37 -0.81
N SER A 271 -0.54 -15.55 -1.87
CA SER A 271 -1.35 -15.66 -3.09
C SER A 271 -2.86 -15.45 -2.87
N ILE A 272 -3.63 -15.47 -3.96
CA ILE A 272 -5.09 -15.44 -3.91
C ILE A 272 -5.69 -16.57 -3.04
N ILE A 273 -4.98 -17.70 -2.87
CA ILE A 273 -5.50 -18.88 -2.16
C ILE A 273 -5.78 -18.60 -0.68
N ASP A 274 -5.07 -17.66 -0.07
CA ASP A 274 -5.21 -17.34 1.35
C ASP A 274 -6.27 -16.24 1.62
N ILE A 275 -6.71 -15.54 0.57
CA ILE A 275 -7.79 -14.55 0.69
C ILE A 275 -9.11 -15.28 0.98
N PRO A 276 -9.90 -14.99 2.02
CA PRO A 276 -11.14 -15.73 2.29
C PRO A 276 -12.11 -15.73 1.10
N VAL A 277 -12.70 -16.89 0.76
CA VAL A 277 -13.61 -17.01 -0.40
C VAL A 277 -14.80 -16.06 -0.30
N SER A 278 -15.33 -15.84 0.91
CA SER A 278 -16.39 -14.86 1.18
C SER A 278 -15.99 -13.41 0.83
N TRP A 279 -14.69 -13.13 0.78
CA TRP A 279 -14.12 -11.83 0.40
C TRP A 279 -13.73 -11.75 -1.07
N ARG A 280 -13.68 -12.89 -1.78
CA ARG A 280 -13.42 -12.93 -3.24
C ARG A 280 -14.69 -12.79 -4.08
N LEU A 281 -15.80 -13.29 -3.55
CA LEU A 281 -17.09 -13.35 -4.26
C LEU A 281 -17.84 -12.02 -4.09
N ALA A 282 -17.49 -11.04 -4.93
CA ALA A 282 -18.35 -9.93 -5.31
C ALA A 282 -19.18 -10.34 -6.52
#